data_AF-A0A5D8QD82-F1
#
_entry.id   AF-A0A5D8QD82-F1
#
_cell.length_a   1.000
_cell.length_b   1.000
_cell.length_c   1.000
_cell.angle_alpha   90.00
_cell.angle_beta   90.00
_cell.angle_gamma   90.00
#
_symmetry.space_group_name_H-M   'P 1'
#
loop_
_entity.id
_entity.type
_entity.pdbx_description
1 polymer ?
#
loop_
_entity_poly.entity_id
_entity_poly.type
_entity_poly.pdbx_seq_one_letter_code
_entity_poly.pdbx_strand_id
1 'polypeptide(L)'
;MISASIENIIKMFNWDIITRMYGSSHNSVIGFLSSEWIKKSSDHSVLDGAPSPFVGKGRKGQKNADILLCKGDKPFIVVEVETTVVKYLEKIDSIADYMENTKDYEGVSFGLLVMLNYTNGEGKYKHNWHDAKEYAISKDIPIAFVSIEKSKADLGDTVLDRLKRRNEYYPWETSNIDYWIYGSDRKIIKGNLLIRNNAN
;
A
#
# COMPACT_ATOMS: atom_id res chain seq x y z
N MET A 1 8.56 18.11 8.91
CA MET A 1 7.64 17.24 9.65
C MET A 1 7.59 15.91 8.95
N ILE A 2 7.79 14.80 9.66
CA ILE A 2 7.85 13.46 9.07
C ILE A 2 6.52 13.09 8.39
N SER A 3 5.39 13.40 9.01
CA SER A 3 4.05 13.21 8.44
C SER A 3 3.89 13.89 7.07
N ALA A 4 4.31 15.15 6.94
CA ALA A 4 4.29 15.89 5.67
C ALA A 4 5.28 15.33 4.64
N SER A 5 6.44 14.82 5.08
CA SER A 5 7.39 14.16 4.18
C SER A 5 6.81 12.86 3.61
N ILE A 6 6.16 12.05 4.45
CA ILE A 6 5.47 10.83 4.03
C ILE A 6 4.36 11.17 3.02
N GLU A 7 3.58 12.21 3.29
CA GLU A 7 2.53 12.68 2.39
C GLU A 7 3.09 13.04 1.01
N ASN A 8 4.18 13.82 0.97
CA ASN A 8 4.82 14.19 -0.29
C ASN A 8 5.29 12.95 -1.06
N ILE A 9 5.92 11.97 -0.39
CA ILE A 9 6.37 10.73 -1.03
C ILE A 9 5.19 9.95 -1.62
N ILE A 10 4.09 9.81 -0.88
CA ILE A 10 2.92 9.06 -1.36
C ILE A 10 2.27 9.79 -2.54
N LYS A 11 2.21 11.11 -2.53
CA LYS A 11 1.69 11.91 -3.64
C LYS A 11 2.58 11.89 -4.89
N MET A 12 3.84 11.46 -4.79
CA MET A 12 4.72 11.34 -5.95
C MET A 12 4.34 10.17 -6.87
N PHE A 13 3.67 9.13 -6.37
CA PHE A 13 3.20 8.02 -7.20
C PHE A 13 2.06 8.48 -8.11
N ASN A 14 2.08 8.08 -9.39
CA ASN A 14 1.00 8.44 -10.33
C ASN A 14 -0.23 7.54 -10.15
N TRP A 15 -1.00 7.77 -9.09
CA TRP A 15 -2.16 6.96 -8.71
C TRP A 15 -3.25 6.90 -9.79
N ASP A 16 -3.31 7.86 -10.71
CA ASP A 16 -4.24 7.83 -11.85
C ASP A 16 -4.07 6.57 -12.72
N ILE A 17 -2.87 5.98 -12.75
CA ILE A 17 -2.62 4.73 -13.48
C ILE A 17 -3.48 3.58 -12.93
N ILE A 18 -3.65 3.49 -11.62
CA ILE A 18 -4.44 2.42 -10.97
C ILE A 18 -5.88 2.43 -11.45
N THR A 19 -6.46 3.61 -11.71
CA THR A 19 -7.85 3.73 -12.20
C THR A 19 -8.05 3.10 -13.58
N ARG A 20 -6.96 2.90 -14.33
CA ARG A 20 -6.96 2.28 -15.67
C ARG A 20 -6.62 0.78 -15.63
N MET A 21 -6.32 0.24 -14.45
CA MET A 21 -5.97 -1.17 -14.24
C MET A 21 -7.18 -1.98 -13.76
N TYR A 22 -8.02 -2.40 -14.72
CA TYR A 22 -9.24 -3.17 -14.46
C TYR A 22 -8.95 -4.50 -13.74
N GLY A 23 -9.65 -4.74 -12.62
CA GLY A 23 -9.46 -5.94 -11.82
C GLY A 23 -8.11 -6.02 -11.09
N SER A 24 -7.39 -4.89 -10.96
CA SER A 24 -6.04 -4.80 -10.36
C SER A 24 -5.88 -5.69 -9.11
N SER A 25 -5.14 -6.78 -9.26
CA SER A 25 -4.87 -7.70 -8.15
C SER A 25 -3.75 -7.17 -7.25
N HIS A 26 -3.54 -7.85 -6.12
CA HIS A 26 -2.39 -7.63 -5.20
C HIS A 26 -1.07 -7.38 -5.94
N ASN A 27 -0.69 -8.32 -6.83
CA ASN A 27 0.55 -8.24 -7.61
C ASN A 27 0.58 -7.05 -8.57
N SER A 28 -0.58 -6.64 -9.08
CA SER A 28 -0.68 -5.50 -9.99
C SER A 28 -0.34 -4.19 -9.29
N VAL A 29 -0.80 -4.03 -8.04
CA VAL A 29 -0.48 -2.88 -7.19
C VAL A 29 0.99 -2.87 -6.80
N ILE A 30 1.55 -4.03 -6.44
CA ILE A 30 2.99 -4.20 -6.20
C ILE A 30 3.82 -3.75 -7.41
N GLY A 31 3.45 -4.24 -8.60
CA GLY A 31 4.13 -3.87 -9.85
C GLY A 31 4.04 -2.37 -10.14
N PHE A 32 2.88 -1.75 -9.88
CA PHE A 32 2.71 -0.29 -9.98
C PHE A 32 3.65 0.46 -9.03
N LEU A 33 3.63 0.15 -7.74
CA LEU A 33 4.46 0.82 -6.73
C LEU A 33 5.95 0.67 -7.05
N SER A 34 6.37 -0.55 -7.39
CA SER A 34 7.76 -0.84 -7.75
C SER A 34 8.20 -0.04 -8.97
N SER A 35 7.39 -0.05 -10.04
CA SER A 35 7.71 0.65 -11.29
C SER A 35 7.76 2.17 -11.10
N GLU A 36 6.80 2.73 -10.38
CA GLU A 36 6.76 4.17 -10.10
C GLU A 36 7.92 4.60 -9.20
N TRP A 37 8.30 3.79 -8.21
CA TRP A 37 9.45 4.06 -7.33
C TRP A 37 10.77 4.10 -8.10
N ILE A 38 11.06 3.06 -8.88
CA ILE A 38 12.29 2.91 -9.67
C ILE A 38 12.43 4.06 -10.69
N LYS A 39 11.32 4.48 -11.31
CA LYS A 39 11.35 5.60 -12.28
C LYS A 39 11.68 6.95 -11.65
N LYS A 40 11.55 7.13 -10.34
CA LYS A 40 11.79 8.45 -9.72
C LYS A 40 13.25 8.84 -9.71
N SER A 41 14.17 7.88 -9.64
CA SER A 41 15.60 8.16 -9.55
C SER A 41 16.45 6.92 -9.84
N SER A 42 17.66 7.13 -10.33
CA SER A 42 18.62 6.04 -10.57
C SER A 42 19.19 5.41 -9.29
N ASP A 43 19.01 6.07 -8.14
CA ASP A 43 19.38 5.55 -6.82
C ASP A 43 18.24 4.79 -6.14
N HIS A 44 17.07 4.64 -6.79
CA HIS A 44 15.95 3.89 -6.25
C HIS A 44 15.95 2.45 -6.77
N SER A 45 15.71 1.51 -5.86
CA SER A 45 15.61 0.07 -6.17
C SER A 45 14.54 -0.60 -5.30
N VAL A 46 14.27 -1.88 -5.56
CA VAL A 46 13.24 -2.66 -4.86
C VAL A 46 13.77 -4.06 -4.56
N LEU A 47 13.46 -4.56 -3.36
CA LEU A 47 13.54 -5.99 -3.06
C LEU A 47 12.14 -6.59 -3.14
N ASP A 48 11.89 -7.37 -4.19
CA ASP A 48 10.66 -8.14 -4.39
C ASP A 48 10.77 -9.47 -3.60
N GLY A 49 9.85 -9.69 -2.67
CA GLY A 49 10.01 -10.71 -1.63
C GLY A 49 11.04 -10.29 -0.59
N ALA A 50 10.78 -9.17 0.09
CA ALA A 50 11.68 -8.56 1.07
C ALA A 50 12.20 -9.62 2.06
N PRO A 51 13.52 -9.66 2.37
CA PRO A 51 14.04 -10.58 3.38
C PRO A 51 13.32 -10.40 4.71
N SER A 52 13.20 -11.45 5.51
CA SER A 52 12.45 -11.37 6.77
C SER A 52 13.20 -10.50 7.80
N PRO A 53 12.52 -9.77 8.70
CA PRO A 53 13.19 -9.08 9.79
C PRO A 53 13.68 -10.03 10.89
N PHE A 54 13.36 -11.32 10.81
CA PHE A 54 13.79 -12.35 11.75
C PHE A 54 14.84 -13.29 11.15
N VAL A 55 16.07 -13.24 11.68
CA VAL A 55 17.15 -14.17 11.30
C VAL A 55 17.02 -15.50 12.07
N GLY A 56 17.22 -16.63 11.38
CA GLY A 56 17.42 -17.95 12.02
C GLY A 56 16.17 -18.79 12.30
N LYS A 57 14.96 -18.35 11.94
CA LYS A 57 13.72 -19.12 12.18
C LYS A 57 13.40 -20.21 11.12
N GLY A 58 14.23 -20.36 10.08
CA GLY A 58 13.89 -21.18 8.91
C GLY A 58 12.62 -20.63 8.20
N ARG A 59 11.95 -21.41 7.33
CA ARG A 59 10.70 -20.96 6.69
C ARG A 59 9.55 -20.70 7.68
N LYS A 60 9.55 -21.35 8.84
CA LYS A 60 8.45 -21.28 9.81
C LYS A 60 8.62 -20.04 10.70
N GLY A 61 7.70 -19.08 10.57
CA GLY A 61 7.74 -17.83 11.35
C GLY A 61 8.55 -16.71 10.71
N GLN A 62 8.97 -16.87 9.45
CA GLN A 62 9.37 -15.73 8.62
C GLN A 62 8.15 -14.87 8.33
N LYS A 63 8.31 -13.56 8.53
CA LYS A 63 7.42 -12.54 8.01
C LYS A 63 8.17 -11.82 6.90
N ASN A 64 7.62 -11.80 5.70
CA ASN A 64 8.21 -11.13 4.56
C ASN A 64 7.20 -10.09 4.11
N ALA A 65 7.62 -8.83 4.06
CA ALA A 65 6.84 -7.80 3.40
C ALA A 65 6.74 -8.11 1.90
N ASP A 66 5.66 -7.64 1.28
CA ASP A 66 5.45 -7.82 -0.15
C ASP A 66 6.61 -7.23 -0.96
N ILE A 67 6.99 -5.98 -0.68
CA ILE A 67 8.18 -5.35 -1.25
C ILE A 67 8.86 -4.41 -0.24
N LEU A 68 10.17 -4.23 -0.41
CA LEU A 68 10.95 -3.19 0.28
C LEU A 68 11.46 -2.20 -0.75
N LEU A 69 11.04 -0.94 -0.64
CA LEU A 69 11.57 0.14 -1.46
C LEU A 69 12.87 0.64 -0.85
N CYS A 70 13.91 0.71 -1.66
CA CYS A 70 15.25 1.10 -1.26
C CYS A 70 15.64 2.44 -1.89
N LYS A 71 16.49 3.19 -1.18
CA LYS A 71 17.05 4.46 -1.63
C LYS A 71 18.55 4.47 -1.36
N GLY A 72 19.35 4.61 -2.42
CA GLY A 72 20.79 4.39 -2.36
C GLY A 72 21.10 2.95 -1.97
N ASP A 73 21.92 2.78 -0.94
CA ASP A 73 22.35 1.49 -0.39
C ASP A 73 21.51 1.03 0.81
N LYS A 74 20.40 1.74 1.12
CA LYS A 74 19.58 1.49 2.32
C LYS A 74 18.13 1.09 2.01
N PRO A 75 17.51 0.26 2.86
CA PRO A 75 16.06 0.11 2.85
C PRO A 75 15.41 1.43 3.26
N PHE A 76 14.21 1.71 2.75
CA PHE A 76 13.56 3.00 2.96
C PHE A 76 12.07 2.89 3.32
N ILE A 77 11.27 2.13 2.55
CA ILE A 77 9.83 1.97 2.79
C ILE A 77 9.49 0.49 2.77
N VAL A 78 8.97 -0.01 3.89
CA VAL A 78 8.39 -1.36 3.96
C VAL A 78 6.97 -1.28 3.43
N VAL A 79 6.63 -2.08 2.42
CA VAL A 79 5.31 -2.03 1.78
C VAL A 79 4.59 -3.36 1.94
N GLU A 80 3.36 -3.27 2.39
CA GLU A 80 2.40 -4.37 2.44
C GLU A 80 1.19 -3.98 1.58
N VAL A 81 0.73 -4.89 0.74
CA VAL A 81 -0.52 -4.77 0.01
C VAL A 81 -1.47 -5.80 0.60
N GLU A 82 -2.73 -5.44 0.85
CA GLU A 82 -3.66 -6.42 1.41
C GLU A 82 -5.09 -6.16 0.95
N THR A 83 -5.80 -7.24 0.64
CA THR A 83 -7.21 -7.20 0.23
C THR A 83 -8.11 -7.68 1.37
N THR A 84 -7.59 -8.51 2.27
CA THR A 84 -8.37 -9.17 3.32
C THR A 84 -8.28 -8.38 4.62
N VAL A 85 -9.41 -7.87 5.08
CA VAL A 85 -9.48 -6.96 6.24
C VAL A 85 -8.92 -7.59 7.52
N VAL A 86 -9.16 -8.89 7.73
CA VAL A 86 -8.69 -9.60 8.93
C VAL A 86 -7.16 -9.66 9.04
N LYS A 87 -6.42 -9.37 7.96
CA LYS A 87 -4.96 -9.40 7.93
C LYS A 87 -4.31 -8.04 8.18
N TYR A 88 -5.06 -6.93 8.25
CA TYR A 88 -4.45 -5.60 8.39
C TYR A 88 -3.59 -5.45 9.63
N LEU A 89 -4.06 -5.96 10.77
CA LEU A 89 -3.29 -5.91 12.01
C LEU A 89 -1.99 -6.72 11.89
N GLU A 90 -2.05 -7.91 11.27
CA GLU A 90 -0.86 -8.72 10.97
C GLU A 90 0.13 -7.97 10.05
N LYS A 91 -0.38 -7.23 9.06
CA LYS A 91 0.47 -6.42 8.17
C LYS A 91 1.09 -5.21 8.88
N ILE A 92 0.36 -4.58 9.80
CA ILE A 92 0.89 -3.51 10.67
C ILE A 92 1.98 -4.08 11.57
N ASP A 93 1.78 -5.27 12.15
CA ASP A 93 2.81 -5.97 12.93
C ASP A 93 4.05 -6.29 12.09
N SER A 94 3.85 -6.79 10.86
CA SER A 94 4.96 -7.05 9.91
C SER A 94 5.80 -5.78 9.70
N ILE A 95 5.15 -4.66 9.38
CA ILE A 95 5.81 -3.36 9.23
C ILE A 95 6.58 -2.96 10.50
N ALA A 96 5.96 -3.09 11.67
CA ALA A 96 6.59 -2.76 12.95
C ALA A 96 7.86 -3.59 13.17
N ASP A 97 7.82 -4.90 12.90
CA ASP A 97 8.95 -5.81 13.06
C ASP A 97 10.17 -5.38 12.20
N TYR A 98 9.94 -4.87 10.98
CA TYR A 98 11.01 -4.30 10.15
C TYR A 98 11.60 -3.02 10.73
N MET A 99 10.75 -2.14 11.26
CA MET A 99 11.20 -0.85 11.83
C MET A 99 11.94 -1.03 13.15
N GLU A 100 11.60 -2.05 13.94
CA GLU A 100 12.27 -2.40 15.19
C GLU A 100 13.64 -3.06 14.97
N ASN A 101 13.83 -3.80 13.87
CA ASN A 101 15.13 -4.39 13.51
C ASN A 101 16.06 -3.35 12.85
N THR A 102 16.52 -2.39 13.66
CA THR A 102 17.47 -1.35 13.22
C THR A 102 18.85 -1.87 12.88
N LYS A 103 19.19 -3.11 13.29
CA LYS A 103 20.49 -3.72 12.97
C LYS A 103 20.61 -4.07 11.49
N ASP A 104 19.57 -4.68 10.93
CA ASP A 104 19.58 -5.17 9.54
C ASP A 104 18.80 -4.23 8.60
N TYR A 105 17.86 -3.43 9.14
CA TYR A 105 16.98 -2.54 8.38
C TYR A 105 17.16 -1.06 8.74
N GLU A 106 18.38 -0.67 9.14
CA GLU A 106 18.73 0.72 9.37
C GLU A 106 18.41 1.57 8.12
N GLY A 107 17.55 2.58 8.29
CA GLY A 107 17.17 3.51 7.21
C GLY A 107 15.70 3.43 6.80
N VAL A 108 14.95 2.40 7.23
CA VAL A 108 13.49 2.37 7.05
C VAL A 108 12.87 3.59 7.71
N SER A 109 12.25 4.44 6.90
CA SER A 109 11.70 5.71 7.34
C SER A 109 10.24 5.62 7.76
N PHE A 110 9.45 4.76 7.12
CA PHE A 110 8.04 4.52 7.42
C PHE A 110 7.55 3.24 6.73
N GLY A 111 6.41 2.72 7.19
CA GLY A 111 5.68 1.66 6.50
C GLY A 111 4.55 2.18 5.61
N LEU A 112 4.25 1.46 4.52
CA LEU A 112 3.12 1.74 3.64
C LEU A 112 2.23 0.49 3.55
N LEU A 113 1.00 0.60 4.06
CA LEU A 113 -0.04 -0.43 3.88
C LEU A 113 -1.03 0.03 2.82
N VAL A 114 -1.07 -0.66 1.68
CA VAL A 114 -2.03 -0.42 0.59
C VAL A 114 -3.17 -1.42 0.68
N MET A 115 -4.38 -0.93 0.89
CA MET A 115 -5.58 -1.72 1.14
C MET A 115 -6.53 -1.69 -0.06
N LEU A 116 -6.92 -2.86 -0.56
CA LEU A 116 -7.85 -2.99 -1.69
C LEU A 116 -9.29 -3.16 -1.19
N ASN A 117 -10.13 -2.11 -1.25
CA ASN A 117 -11.52 -2.12 -0.77
C ASN A 117 -12.46 -2.57 -1.88
N TYR A 118 -13.31 -3.56 -1.63
CA TYR A 118 -14.45 -3.81 -2.49
C TYR A 118 -15.71 -3.26 -1.82
N THR A 119 -16.20 -2.11 -2.29
CA THR A 119 -17.35 -1.41 -1.68
C THR A 119 -18.65 -2.24 -1.72
N ASN A 120 -18.74 -3.12 -2.72
CA ASN A 120 -19.89 -3.98 -2.99
C ASN A 120 -19.49 -5.48 -2.97
N GLY A 121 -18.34 -5.81 -2.37
CA GLY A 121 -17.84 -7.19 -2.24
C GLY A 121 -18.32 -7.91 -0.97
N GLU A 122 -17.86 -9.14 -0.77
CA GLU A 122 -18.07 -9.86 0.49
C GLU A 122 -17.48 -9.09 1.68
N GLY A 123 -18.06 -9.26 2.88
CA GLY A 123 -17.66 -8.52 4.08
C GLY A 123 -16.18 -8.63 4.44
N LYS A 124 -15.51 -9.75 4.08
CA LYS A 124 -14.07 -9.94 4.30
C LYS A 124 -13.16 -8.97 3.52
N TYR A 125 -13.72 -8.25 2.56
CA TYR A 125 -13.06 -7.24 1.72
C TYR A 125 -13.55 -5.81 1.97
N LYS A 126 -14.52 -5.62 2.87
CA LYS A 126 -15.11 -4.32 3.19
C LYS A 126 -14.34 -3.70 4.35
N HIS A 127 -13.56 -2.66 4.07
CA HIS A 127 -12.64 -2.08 5.06
C HIS A 127 -13.32 -1.63 6.36
N ASN A 128 -12.65 -1.90 7.48
CA ASN A 128 -12.83 -1.18 8.73
C ASN A 128 -11.56 -0.33 9.00
N TRP A 129 -11.61 0.95 8.63
CA TRP A 129 -10.50 1.88 8.84
C TRP A 129 -10.25 2.19 10.31
N HIS A 130 -11.25 2.04 11.18
CA HIS A 130 -11.15 2.51 12.56
C HIS A 130 -10.13 1.68 13.35
N ASP A 131 -10.35 0.36 13.42
CA ASP A 131 -9.51 -0.56 14.19
C ASP A 131 -8.05 -0.54 13.68
N ALA A 132 -7.85 -0.51 12.35
CA ALA A 132 -6.51 -0.45 11.78
C ALA A 132 -5.76 0.84 12.13
N LYS A 133 -6.45 2.00 12.15
CA LYS A 133 -5.86 3.28 12.53
C LYS A 133 -5.50 3.32 14.01
N GLU A 134 -6.42 2.89 14.88
CA GLU A 134 -6.16 2.83 16.32
C GLU A 134 -5.00 1.89 16.63
N TYR A 135 -4.96 0.73 15.97
CA TYR A 135 -3.86 -0.22 16.12
C TYR A 135 -2.52 0.36 15.64
N ALA A 136 -2.48 1.00 14.46
CA ALA A 136 -1.29 1.67 13.96
C ALA A 136 -0.78 2.76 14.92
N ILE A 137 -1.68 3.58 15.48
CA ILE A 137 -1.31 4.59 16.49
C ILE A 137 -0.72 3.91 17.73
N SER A 138 -1.29 2.78 18.18
CA SER A 138 -0.80 2.05 19.35
C SER A 138 0.62 1.48 19.19
N LYS A 139 1.08 1.30 17.95
CA LYS A 139 2.46 0.88 17.65
C LYS A 139 3.47 2.03 17.73
N ASP A 140 3.02 3.28 17.77
CA ASP A 140 3.87 4.50 17.77
C ASP A 140 4.93 4.51 16.64
N ILE A 141 4.60 3.96 15.46
CA ILE A 141 5.49 3.94 14.29
C ILE A 141 5.00 4.87 13.16
N PRO A 142 5.92 5.51 12.41
CA PRO A 142 5.57 6.17 11.16
C PRO A 142 4.98 5.20 10.14
N ILE A 143 3.72 5.43 9.76
CA ILE A 143 3.01 4.56 8.83
C ILE A 143 2.00 5.34 8.00
N ALA A 144 1.84 4.90 6.77
CA ALA A 144 0.83 5.40 5.86
C ALA A 144 -0.06 4.29 5.35
N PHE A 145 -1.33 4.63 5.22
CA PHE A 145 -2.39 3.82 4.69
C PHE A 145 -2.86 4.43 3.37
N VAL A 146 -2.97 3.61 2.33
CA VAL A 146 -3.63 3.98 1.08
C VAL A 146 -4.75 2.99 0.82
N SER A 147 -5.99 3.47 0.81
CA SER A 147 -7.16 2.65 0.49
C SER A 147 -7.57 2.90 -0.95
N ILE A 148 -7.37 1.90 -1.81
CA ILE A 148 -7.89 1.90 -3.18
C ILE A 148 -9.29 1.29 -3.11
N GLU A 149 -10.32 2.14 -3.21
CA GLU A 149 -11.70 1.68 -3.23
C GLU A 149 -12.14 1.32 -4.62
N LYS A 150 -12.81 0.18 -4.73
CA LYS A 150 -13.28 -0.35 -5.98
C LYS A 150 -14.75 -0.70 -5.90
N SER A 151 -15.49 -0.20 -6.87
CA SER A 151 -16.88 -0.53 -7.10
C SER A 151 -17.01 -1.45 -8.30
N LYS A 152 -18.13 -2.15 -8.37
CA LYS A 152 -18.44 -3.01 -9.51
C LYS A 152 -18.69 -2.10 -10.73
N ALA A 153 -17.96 -2.33 -11.81
CA ALA A 153 -18.07 -1.55 -13.04
C ALA A 153 -19.46 -1.72 -13.67
N ASP A 154 -20.00 -0.63 -14.20
CA ASP A 154 -21.15 -0.67 -15.09
C ASP A 154 -20.67 -0.91 -16.52
N LEU A 155 -20.99 -2.09 -17.06
CA LEU A 155 -20.43 -2.56 -18.34
C LEU A 155 -21.49 -2.58 -19.44
N GLY A 156 -21.17 -1.96 -20.58
CA GLY A 156 -21.96 -2.02 -21.82
C GLY A 156 -21.68 -3.28 -22.65
N ASP A 157 -22.01 -3.26 -23.94
CA ASP A 157 -21.84 -4.43 -24.84
C ASP A 157 -20.66 -4.29 -25.83
N THR A 158 -19.60 -3.60 -25.41
CA THR A 158 -18.38 -3.54 -26.22
C THR A 158 -17.59 -4.86 -26.16
N VAL A 159 -16.68 -5.07 -27.11
CA VAL A 159 -15.75 -6.22 -27.08
C VAL A 159 -14.97 -6.25 -25.76
N LEU A 160 -14.50 -5.10 -25.28
CA LEU A 160 -13.76 -4.99 -24.03
C LEU A 160 -14.63 -5.32 -22.82
N ASP A 161 -15.88 -4.86 -22.80
CA ASP A 161 -16.81 -5.14 -21.70
C ASP A 161 -17.15 -6.62 -21.61
N ARG A 162 -17.35 -7.28 -22.76
CA ARG A 162 -17.53 -8.74 -22.81
C ARG A 162 -16.31 -9.50 -22.28
N LEU A 163 -15.08 -9.02 -22.56
CA LEU A 163 -13.87 -9.61 -21.99
C LEU A 163 -13.77 -9.39 -20.48
N LYS A 164 -14.07 -8.19 -20.00
CA LYS A 164 -14.07 -7.83 -18.58
C LYS A 164 -15.03 -8.72 -17.77
N ARG A 165 -16.21 -9.04 -18.29
CA ARG A 165 -17.18 -9.96 -17.64
C ARG A 165 -16.65 -11.39 -17.46
N ARG A 166 -15.68 -11.82 -18.27
CA ARG A 166 -15.09 -13.17 -18.22
C ARG A 166 -13.91 -13.28 -17.25
N ASN A 167 -13.46 -12.16 -16.67
CA ASN A 167 -12.32 -12.14 -15.76
C ASN A 167 -12.74 -12.61 -14.35
N GLU A 168 -11.88 -13.38 -13.67
CA GLU A 168 -12.12 -13.80 -12.27
C GLU A 168 -12.12 -12.60 -11.31
N TYR A 169 -11.35 -11.56 -11.62
CA TYR A 169 -11.33 -10.27 -10.90
C TYR A 169 -12.50 -9.36 -11.33
N TYR A 170 -13.64 -9.98 -11.68
CA TYR A 170 -14.89 -9.45 -12.25
C TYR A 170 -15.09 -7.94 -12.00
N PRO A 171 -15.42 -7.18 -13.05
CA PRO A 171 -14.82 -5.88 -13.32
C PRO A 171 -14.99 -4.92 -12.14
N TRP A 172 -13.91 -4.75 -11.40
CA TRP A 172 -13.81 -3.72 -10.38
C TRP A 172 -13.15 -2.49 -10.98
N GLU A 173 -13.81 -1.34 -10.84
CA GLU A 173 -13.28 -0.02 -11.19
C GLU A 173 -12.88 0.71 -9.93
N THR A 174 -11.73 1.39 -9.95
CA THR A 174 -11.34 2.23 -8.82
C THR A 174 -12.23 3.46 -8.79
N SER A 175 -13.03 3.60 -7.73
CA SER A 175 -13.91 4.73 -7.51
C SER A 175 -13.25 5.83 -6.69
N ASN A 176 -12.30 5.47 -5.82
CA ASN A 176 -11.70 6.37 -4.87
C ASN A 176 -10.32 5.89 -4.43
N ILE A 177 -9.41 6.81 -4.08
CA ILE A 177 -8.13 6.47 -3.44
C ILE A 177 -7.87 7.45 -2.31
N ASP A 178 -8.13 7.02 -1.08
CA ASP A 178 -7.89 7.82 0.12
C ASP A 178 -6.57 7.43 0.78
N TYR A 179 -5.95 8.38 1.46
CA TYR A 179 -4.79 8.13 2.30
C TYR A 179 -4.97 8.66 3.71
N TRP A 180 -4.27 8.01 4.64
CA TRP A 180 -4.13 8.41 6.02
C TRP A 180 -2.71 8.14 6.48
N ILE A 181 -2.12 9.05 7.24
CA ILE A 181 -0.72 9.00 7.64
C ILE A 181 -0.66 9.30 9.13
N TYR A 182 0.15 8.53 9.85
CA TYR A 182 0.62 8.82 11.18
C TYR A 182 2.13 8.95 11.16
N GLY A 183 2.64 10.13 11.52
CA GLY A 183 4.09 10.38 11.60
C GLY A 183 4.61 10.21 13.03
N SER A 184 5.94 10.02 13.20
CA SER A 184 6.58 10.08 14.52
C SER A 184 6.52 11.47 15.18
N ASP A 185 6.07 12.49 14.46
CA ASP A 185 5.65 13.78 15.03
C ASP A 185 4.25 13.74 15.68
N ARG A 186 3.64 12.55 15.76
CA ARG A 186 2.30 12.27 16.30
C ARG A 186 1.18 13.05 15.62
N LYS A 187 1.42 13.47 14.37
CA LYS A 187 0.43 14.15 13.54
C LYS A 187 -0.26 13.17 12.62
N ILE A 188 -1.54 13.42 12.43
CA ILE A 188 -2.38 12.70 11.48
C ILE A 188 -2.60 13.59 10.26
N ILE A 189 -2.27 13.09 9.08
CA ILE A 189 -2.61 13.70 7.80
C ILE A 189 -3.52 12.74 7.04
N LYS A 190 -4.53 13.27 6.35
CA LYS A 190 -5.44 12.48 5.51
C LYS A 190 -5.85 13.28 4.29
N GLY A 191 -6.23 12.58 3.24
CA GLY A 191 -6.74 13.21 2.03
C GLY A 191 -7.04 12.18 0.97
N ASN A 192 -7.12 12.66 -0.27
CA ASN A 192 -7.45 11.87 -1.44
C ASN A 192 -6.35 12.00 -2.50
N LEU A 193 -6.01 10.90 -3.17
CA LEU A 193 -4.94 10.83 -4.17
C LEU A 193 -5.44 11.01 -5.61
N LEU A 194 -6.76 10.95 -5.85
CA LEU A 194 -7.36 11.23 -7.17
C LEU A 194 -7.81 12.69 -7.30
N ILE A 195 -8.16 13.35 -6.19
CA ILE A 195 -8.51 14.77 -6.19
C ILE A 195 -7.23 15.59 -6.23
N ARG A 196 -6.86 16.06 -7.42
CA ARG A 196 -5.83 17.08 -7.57
C ARG A 196 -6.42 18.41 -7.09
N ASN A 197 -6.00 18.87 -5.91
CA ASN A 197 -6.14 20.29 -5.61
C ASN A 197 -5.32 21.02 -6.67
N ASN A 198 -5.99 21.81 -7.51
CA ASN A 198 -5.33 22.73 -8.44
C ASN A 198 -4.53 23.75 -7.61
N ALA A 199 -3.30 23.38 -7.25
CA ALA A 199 -2.30 24.34 -6.84
C ALA A 199 -1.64 24.84 -8.13
N ASN A 200 -2.17 25.95 -8.63
CA ASN A 200 -1.45 26.85 -9.54
C ASN A 200 -0.21 27.40 -8.82
#